data_AF-A0A7V5MQQ3-F1
#
_entry.id   AF-A0A7V5MQQ3-F1
#
_cell.length_a   1.000
_cell.length_b   1.000
_cell.length_c   1.000
_cell.angle_alpha   90.00
_cell.angle_beta   90.00
_cell.angle_gamma   90.00
#
_symmetry.space_group_name_H-M   'P 1'
#
loop_
_entity.id
_entity.type
_entity.pdbx_description
1 polymer ?
#
loop_
_entity_poly.entity_id
_entity_poly.type
_entity_poly.pdbx_seq_one_letter_code
_entity_poly.pdbx_strand_id
1 'polypeptide(L)'
;MKETEFLDPNGGAYEREETRTGPPLEYVAEKLRRTLEALHDELHGSEAPSLNLRTALNYGATSYLALRNMLGLTHRSDWFDRIEGFSSREFREWLDRVDAEGAVRG
;
A
#
# COMPACT_ATOMS: atom_id res chain seq x y z
N MET A 1 -8.34 23.81 -19.32
CA MET A 1 -8.12 22.59 -18.53
C MET A 1 -6.96 22.90 -17.60
N LYS A 2 -7.15 22.83 -16.28
CA LYS A 2 -6.04 23.03 -15.33
C LYS A 2 -5.30 21.70 -15.21
N GLU A 3 -4.02 21.70 -15.56
CA GLU A 3 -3.08 20.63 -15.23
C GLU A 3 -3.15 20.40 -13.72
N THR A 4 -3.56 19.20 -13.32
CA THR A 4 -3.35 18.72 -11.96
C THR A 4 -1.86 18.42 -11.85
N GLU A 5 -1.10 19.34 -11.23
CA GLU A 5 0.25 19.04 -10.73
C GLU A 5 0.16 17.78 -9.87
N PHE A 6 0.66 16.66 -10.39
CA PHE A 6 0.94 15.49 -9.57
C PHE A 6 2.10 15.88 -8.65
N LEU A 7 1.75 16.31 -7.43
CA LEU A 7 2.70 16.49 -6.34
C LEU A 7 3.58 15.24 -6.25
N ASP A 8 4.90 15.46 -6.12
CA ASP A 8 5.87 14.41 -5.85
C ASP A 8 5.34 13.54 -4.68
N PRO A 9 5.01 12.25 -4.90
CA PRO A 9 4.42 11.39 -3.88
C PRO A 9 5.28 11.25 -2.63
N ASN A 10 6.59 11.48 -2.75
CA ASN A 10 7.57 11.36 -1.68
C ASN A 10 8.02 12.73 -1.12
N GLY A 11 7.59 13.82 -1.76
CA GLY A 11 7.78 15.20 -1.33
C GLY A 11 9.21 15.53 -0.90
N GLY A 12 10.24 15.19 -1.68
CA GLY A 12 11.65 15.57 -1.53
C GLY A 12 12.38 15.42 -0.18
N ALA A 13 11.68 15.12 0.93
CA ALA A 13 12.18 15.19 2.30
C ALA A 13 12.45 13.82 2.92
N TYR A 14 12.08 12.73 2.23
CA TYR A 14 12.21 11.35 2.71
C TYR A 14 13.07 10.46 1.80
N GLU A 15 13.88 11.05 0.93
CA GLU A 15 14.74 10.28 0.04
C GLU A 15 16.12 10.07 0.64
N ARG A 16 16.49 8.80 0.81
CA ARG A 16 17.84 8.39 1.20
C ARG A 16 18.23 7.19 0.36
N GLU A 17 19.38 7.26 -0.28
CA GLU A 17 19.97 6.10 -0.95
C GLU A 17 20.54 5.12 0.09
N GLU A 18 20.13 3.87 0.01
CA GLU A 18 20.63 2.77 0.85
C GLU A 18 20.99 1.57 -0.02
N THR A 19 22.24 1.10 0.09
CA THR A 19 22.67 -0.16 -0.54
C THR A 19 22.30 -1.33 0.37
N ARG A 20 21.55 -2.29 -0.16
CA ARG A 20 21.11 -3.48 0.57
C ARG A 20 21.69 -4.76 -0.01
N THR A 21 22.07 -5.69 0.88
CA THR A 21 22.42 -7.07 0.53
C THR A 21 21.39 -7.98 1.19
N GLY A 22 20.60 -8.69 0.40
CA GLY A 22 19.52 -9.56 0.91
C GLY A 22 18.55 -10.00 -0.18
N PRO A 23 17.39 -10.57 0.20
CA PRO A 23 16.36 -10.95 -0.77
C PRO A 23 15.93 -9.76 -1.65
N PRO A 24 15.56 -9.99 -2.91
CA PRO A 24 15.04 -8.94 -3.78
C PRO A 24 13.83 -8.23 -3.17
N LEU A 25 13.70 -6.92 -3.39
CA LEU A 25 12.54 -6.16 -2.92
C LEU A 25 11.23 -6.71 -3.49
N GLU A 26 11.27 -7.26 -4.70
CA GLU A 26 10.10 -7.87 -5.32
C GLU A 26 9.62 -9.12 -4.57
N TYR A 27 10.54 -9.91 -4.02
CA TYR A 27 10.18 -11.04 -3.17
C TYR A 27 9.49 -10.55 -1.89
N VAL A 28 10.00 -9.48 -1.27
CA VAL A 28 9.39 -8.87 -0.08
C VAL A 28 8.00 -8.33 -0.41
N ALA A 29 7.85 -7.66 -1.55
CA ALA A 29 6.59 -7.11 -2.00
C ALA A 29 5.55 -8.20 -2.26
N GLU A 30 5.92 -9.30 -2.90
CA GLU A 30 5.04 -10.45 -3.11
C GLU A 30 4.50 -10.97 -1.78
N LYS A 31 5.37 -11.17 -0.77
CA LYS A 31 4.92 -11.67 0.55
C LYS A 31 4.05 -10.66 1.27
N LEU A 32 4.40 -9.38 1.22
CA LEU A 32 3.60 -8.32 1.83
C LEU A 32 2.22 -8.23 1.16
N ARG A 33 2.14 -8.35 -0.17
CA ARG A 33 0.88 -8.41 -0.91
C ARG A 33 -0.01 -9.55 -0.40
N ARG A 34 0.55 -10.77 -0.27
CA ARG A 34 -0.18 -11.92 0.28
C ARG A 34 -0.66 -11.71 1.71
N THR A 35 0.15 -11.06 2.55
CA THR A 35 -0.24 -10.69 3.90
C THR A 35 -1.42 -9.71 3.88
N LEU A 36 -1.40 -8.71 3.00
CA LEU A 36 -2.48 -7.75 2.85
C LEU A 36 -3.77 -8.40 2.39
N GLU A 37 -3.70 -9.28 1.39
CA GLU A 37 -4.86 -10.06 0.93
C GLU A 37 -5.49 -10.85 2.09
N ALA A 38 -4.67 -11.54 2.90
CA ALA A 38 -5.16 -12.32 4.03
C ALA A 38 -5.77 -11.45 5.15
N LEU A 39 -5.14 -10.32 5.49
CA LEU A 39 -5.65 -9.39 6.50
C LEU A 39 -6.96 -8.73 6.06
N HIS A 40 -7.08 -8.39 4.77
CA HIS A 40 -8.28 -7.79 4.21
C HIS A 40 -9.42 -8.81 4.15
N ASP A 41 -9.16 -10.04 3.71
CA ASP A 41 -10.16 -11.12 3.69
C ASP A 41 -10.68 -11.42 5.13
N GLU A 42 -9.79 -11.44 6.13
CA GLU A 42 -10.19 -11.58 7.55
C GLU A 42 -11.03 -10.38 8.04
N LEU A 43 -10.66 -9.17 7.65
CA LEU A 43 -11.40 -7.96 8.02
C LEU A 43 -12.83 -8.00 7.46
N HIS A 44 -12.99 -8.40 6.20
CA HIS A 44 -14.31 -8.50 5.56
C HIS A 44 -15.15 -9.67 6.05
N GLY A 45 -14.51 -10.74 6.51
CA GLY A 45 -15.20 -11.87 7.15
C GLY A 45 -15.70 -11.57 8.57
N SER A 46 -15.26 -10.46 9.17
CA SER A 46 -15.57 -10.12 10.56
C SER A 46 -16.75 -9.16 10.67
N GLU A 47 -17.76 -9.49 11.48
CA GLU A 47 -18.85 -8.55 11.80
C GLU A 47 -18.38 -7.36 12.66
N ALA A 48 -17.29 -7.54 13.40
CA ALA A 48 -16.71 -6.53 14.29
C ALA A 48 -15.17 -6.67 14.32
N PRO A 49 -14.46 -6.20 13.27
CA PRO A 49 -13.02 -6.35 13.16
C PRO A 49 -12.31 -5.63 14.32
N SER A 50 -11.33 -6.32 14.91
CA SER A 50 -10.55 -5.75 16.01
C SER A 50 -9.74 -4.53 15.57
N LEU A 51 -9.49 -3.59 16.49
CA LEU A 51 -8.60 -2.46 16.23
C LEU A 51 -7.21 -2.90 15.77
N ASN A 52 -6.71 -4.02 16.30
CA ASN A 52 -5.40 -4.57 15.93
C ASN A 52 -5.37 -5.05 14.48
N LEU A 53 -6.44 -5.67 14.00
CA LEU A 53 -6.57 -6.11 12.61
C LEU A 53 -6.57 -4.92 11.66
N ARG A 54 -7.39 -3.89 11.96
CA ARG A 54 -7.43 -2.64 11.19
C ARG A 54 -6.05 -1.97 11.17
N THR A 55 -5.39 -1.90 12.33
CA THR A 55 -4.06 -1.31 12.48
C THR A 55 -2.99 -2.07 11.69
N ALA A 56 -3.02 -3.40 11.71
CA ALA A 56 -2.09 -4.24 10.95
C ALA A 56 -2.26 -4.05 9.44
N LEU A 57 -3.51 -4.02 8.95
CA LEU A 57 -3.80 -3.75 7.54
C LEU A 57 -3.34 -2.34 7.15
N ASN A 58 -3.59 -1.34 7.98
CA ASN A 58 -3.19 0.06 7.75
C ASN A 58 -1.67 0.21 7.59
N TYR A 59 -0.90 -0.28 8.56
CA TYR A 59 0.56 -0.19 8.49
C TYR A 59 1.15 -1.09 7.40
N GLY A 60 0.56 -2.25 7.16
CA GLY A 60 0.97 -3.12 6.06
C GLY A 60 0.77 -2.43 4.70
N ALA A 61 -0.40 -1.83 4.47
CA ALA A 61 -0.72 -1.13 3.22
C ALA A 61 0.18 0.09 3.03
N THR A 62 0.42 0.86 4.11
CA THR A 62 1.38 1.98 4.10
C THR A 62 2.78 1.50 3.70
N SER A 63 3.24 0.39 4.28
CA SER A 63 4.56 -0.19 4.00
C SER A 63 4.67 -0.67 2.55
N TYR A 64 3.61 -1.27 2.03
CA TYR A 64 3.55 -1.74 0.64
C TYR A 64 3.57 -0.57 -0.34
N LEU A 65 2.82 0.49 -0.06
CA LEU A 65 2.86 1.73 -0.84
C LEU A 65 4.24 2.39 -0.79
N ALA A 66 4.89 2.44 0.37
CA ALA A 66 6.27 2.93 0.49
C ALA A 66 7.24 2.10 -0.36
N LEU A 67 7.14 0.77 -0.30
CA LEU A 67 7.98 -0.14 -1.10
C LEU A 67 7.81 0.06 -2.61
N ARG A 68 6.62 0.50 -3.03
CA ARG A 68 6.26 0.78 -4.42
C ARG A 68 6.45 2.25 -4.83
N ASN A 69 7.05 3.09 -3.98
CA ASN A 69 7.21 4.53 -4.20
C ASN A 69 5.89 5.29 -4.41
N MET A 70 4.83 4.86 -3.72
CA MET A 70 3.48 5.41 -3.80
C MET A 70 2.97 5.91 -2.43
N LEU A 71 3.88 6.26 -1.52
CA LEU A 71 3.51 6.66 -0.15
C LEU A 71 2.55 7.86 -0.13
N GLY A 72 2.64 8.77 -1.12
CA GLY A 72 1.74 9.92 -1.25
C GLY A 72 0.25 9.57 -1.35
N LEU A 73 -0.11 8.33 -1.73
CA LEU A 73 -1.51 7.87 -1.68
C LEU A 73 -2.09 7.87 -0.25
N THR A 74 -1.24 7.76 0.77
CA THR A 74 -1.64 7.77 2.20
C THR A 74 -1.94 9.16 2.75
N HIS A 75 -1.60 10.23 2.03
CA HIS A 75 -1.80 11.60 2.52
C HIS A 75 -3.26 12.05 2.49
N ARG A 76 -4.14 11.32 1.81
CA ARG A 76 -5.58 11.60 1.83
C ARG A 76 -6.17 11.19 3.17
N SER A 77 -6.98 12.05 3.79
CA SER A 77 -7.59 11.75 5.09
C SER A 77 -8.50 10.52 5.09
N ASP A 78 -9.03 10.12 3.93
CA ASP A 78 -9.96 9.01 3.73
C ASP A 78 -9.29 7.74 3.16
N TRP A 79 -7.96 7.72 3.02
CA TRP A 79 -7.28 6.68 2.23
C TRP A 79 -7.53 5.28 2.79
N PHE A 80 -7.49 5.15 4.12
CA PHE A 80 -7.63 3.86 4.78
C PHE A 80 -9.10 3.39 4.77
N ASP A 81 -10.04 4.28 5.09
CA ASP A 81 -11.49 3.99 5.03
C ASP A 81 -11.90 3.49 3.64
N ARG A 82 -11.25 4.00 2.59
CA ARG A 82 -11.48 3.56 1.21
C ARG A 82 -11.06 2.12 0.97
N ILE A 83 -9.84 1.73 1.39
CA ILE A 83 -9.37 0.34 1.17
C ILE A 83 -10.09 -0.63 2.10
N GLU A 84 -10.46 -0.19 3.29
CA GLU A 84 -11.28 -0.95 4.24
C GLU A 84 -12.69 -1.22 3.68
N GLY A 85 -13.23 -0.30 2.88
CA GLY A 85 -14.55 -0.45 2.26
C GLY A 85 -14.59 -1.32 0.99
N PHE A 86 -13.44 -1.74 0.44
CA PHE A 86 -13.39 -2.54 -0.77
C PHE A 86 -13.89 -3.95 -0.55
N SER A 87 -14.59 -4.56 -1.51
CA SER A 87 -14.69 -6.02 -1.54
C SER A 87 -13.31 -6.67 -1.74
N SER A 88 -13.16 -7.96 -1.39
CA SER A 88 -11.92 -8.71 -1.63
C SER A 88 -11.43 -8.62 -3.09
N ARG A 89 -12.37 -8.56 -4.06
CA ARG A 89 -12.04 -8.39 -5.48
C ARG A 89 -11.48 -6.99 -5.76
N GLU A 90 -12.16 -5.95 -5.30
CA GLU A 90 -11.72 -4.56 -5.48
C GLU A 90 -10.36 -4.31 -4.82
N PHE A 91 -10.10 -4.94 -3.68
CA PHE A 91 -8.81 -4.85 -3.00
C PHE A 91 -7.69 -5.50 -3.81
N ARG A 92 -7.92 -6.69 -4.38
CA ARG A 92 -6.94 -7.34 -5.27
C ARG A 92 -6.67 -6.52 -6.53
N GLU A 93 -7.72 -5.98 -7.16
CA GLU A 93 -7.61 -5.08 -8.32
C GLU A 93 -6.91 -3.76 -7.99
N TRP A 94 -7.02 -3.28 -6.75
CA TRP A 94 -6.27 -2.13 -6.26
C TRP A 94 -4.79 -2.47 -6.10
N LEU A 95 -4.45 -3.62 -5.50
CA LEU A 95 -3.07 -4.10 -5.39
C LEU A 95 -2.44 -4.30 -6.78
N ASP A 96 -3.18 -4.81 -7.77
CA ASP A 96 -2.71 -4.94 -9.17
C ASP A 96 -2.33 -3.60 -9.78
N ARG A 97 -3.11 -2.55 -9.50
CA ARG A 97 -2.81 -1.18 -9.95
C ARG A 97 -1.56 -0.62 -9.27
N VAL A 98 -1.41 -0.87 -7.96
CA VAL A 98 -0.21 -0.48 -7.22
C VAL A 98 1.05 -1.16 -7.77
N ASP A 99 0.96 -2.44 -8.14
CA ASP A 99 2.07 -3.15 -8.79
C ASP A 99 2.37 -2.62 -10.20
N ALA A 100 1.35 -2.26 -10.96
CA ALA A 100 1.51 -1.75 -12.33
C ALA A 100 2.06 -0.31 -12.38
N GLU A 101 1.65 0.55 -11.43
CA GLU A 101 2.06 1.96 -11.35
C GLU A 101 3.32 2.17 -10.51
N GLY A 102 3.59 1.26 -9.56
CA GLY A 102 4.72 1.33 -8.66
C GLY A 102 6.05 1.20 -9.38
N ALA A 103 6.77 2.30 -9.53
CA ALA A 103 8.12 2.28 -10.09
C ALA A 103 9.12 1.85 -9.02
N VAL A 104 9.51 0.58 -9.01
CA VAL A 104 10.71 0.15 -8.24
C VAL A 104 11.93 0.53 -9.08
N ARG A 105 12.57 1.65 -8.77
CA ARG A 105 13.91 1.94 -9.29
C ARG A 105 14.87 0.99 -8.56
N GLY A 106 15.04 -0.20 -9.12
CA GLY A 106 16.08 -1.15 -8.74
C GLY A 106 17.45 -0.72 -9.23
#